data_AF-A0AAV1L1B0-F1
#
_entry.id   AF-A0AAV1L1B0-F1
#
_cell.length_a   1.000
_cell.length_b   1.000
_cell.length_c   1.000
_cell.angle_alpha   90.00
_cell.angle_beta   90.00
_cell.angle_gamma   90.00
#
_symmetry.space_group_name_H-M   'P 1'
#
loop_
_entity.id
_entity.type
_entity.pdbx_description
1 polymer ?
#
loop_
_entity_poly.entity_id
_entity_poly.type
_entity_poly.pdbx_seq_one_letter_code
_entity_poly.pdbx_strand_id
1 'polypeptide(L)'
;MELTRENSRAMIYYDLRSGLTQKQCVDRMISAFGDEASSKTTIYRWFAEFQRGRVKLSDDPRQGRPKTAVTQENVDAVRKLIEEDRHVTYREIQATLDIGMSQIQIILHEQLGVKKLFSRWIPHSLYEEQKAARVTWCVRTLEIFHAGSSNAIYNIVSGDESWIYAYEPETKNQSRVWVFENELKPTKIVRSRSVAKKWWPRLSPKPAMLRLFLLRDKERLMQNGMLTFVCHRSFLNSVKRTATAASSSITTMRVLTPHTEQKSF
;
A
#
# COMPACT_ATOMS: atom_id res chain seq x y z
N MET A 1 24.66 -33.80 -35.95
CA MET A 1 24.81 -33.79 -34.47
C MET A 1 25.46 -32.47 -34.15
N GLU A 2 24.82 -31.55 -33.44
CA GLU A 2 25.42 -30.23 -33.18
C GLU A 2 26.57 -30.34 -32.18
N LEU A 3 27.74 -29.81 -32.55
CA LEU A 3 28.91 -29.83 -31.69
C LEU A 3 28.80 -28.73 -30.61
N THR A 4 28.40 -29.10 -29.40
CA THR A 4 28.37 -28.15 -28.28
C THR A 4 29.79 -27.81 -27.81
N ARG A 5 29.94 -26.67 -27.12
CA ARG A 5 31.22 -26.24 -26.54
C ARG A 5 31.76 -27.25 -25.53
N GLU A 6 30.89 -27.90 -24.77
CA GLU A 6 31.29 -28.91 -23.79
C GLU A 6 31.75 -30.19 -24.48
N ASN A 7 31.11 -30.60 -25.57
CA ASN A 7 31.54 -31.75 -26.38
C ASN A 7 32.95 -31.51 -26.93
N SER A 8 33.22 -30.30 -27.45
CA SER A 8 34.55 -29.92 -27.91
C SER A 8 35.60 -30.02 -26.81
N ARG A 9 35.28 -29.58 -25.58
CA ARG A 9 36.19 -29.65 -24.42
C ARG A 9 36.43 -31.08 -23.96
N ALA A 10 35.41 -31.93 -24.00
CA ALA A 10 35.53 -33.34 -23.64
C ALA A 10 36.49 -34.07 -24.59
N MET A 11 36.43 -33.79 -25.90
CA MET A 11 37.33 -34.37 -26.89
C MET A 11 38.78 -33.90 -26.70
N ILE A 12 38.98 -32.61 -26.42
CA ILE A 12 40.32 -32.07 -26.10
C ILE A 12 40.90 -32.76 -24.85
N TYR A 13 40.08 -32.96 -23.82
CA TYR A 13 40.50 -33.69 -22.62
C TYR A 13 40.85 -35.15 -22.92
N TYR A 14 40.06 -35.83 -23.74
CA TYR A 14 40.34 -37.19 -24.19
C TYR A 14 41.66 -37.28 -24.95
N ASP A 15 41.94 -36.37 -25.89
CA ASP A 15 43.17 -36.35 -26.67
C ASP A 15 44.40 -36.09 -25.78
N LEU A 16 44.29 -35.20 -24.79
CA LEU A 16 45.33 -35.00 -23.76
C LEU A 16 45.60 -36.29 -22.98
N ARG A 17 44.54 -36.98 -22.52
CA ARG A 17 44.67 -38.24 -21.78
C ARG A 17 45.21 -39.39 -22.64
N SER A 18 45.02 -39.31 -23.95
CA SER A 18 45.55 -40.25 -24.93
C SER A 18 47.01 -39.98 -25.31
N GLY A 19 47.65 -38.96 -24.72
CA GLY A 19 49.05 -38.62 -24.97
C GLY A 19 49.30 -37.86 -26.27
N LEU A 20 48.26 -37.33 -26.92
CA LEU A 20 48.41 -36.55 -28.14
C LEU A 20 48.93 -35.14 -27.85
N THR A 21 49.67 -34.58 -28.82
CA THR A 21 50.13 -33.20 -28.75
C THR A 21 49.02 -32.22 -29.13
N GLN A 22 49.16 -30.96 -28.72
CA GLN A 22 48.21 -29.88 -29.07
C GLN A 22 47.99 -29.76 -30.58
N LYS A 23 49.05 -29.93 -31.38
CA LYS A 23 48.97 -29.86 -32.84
C LYS A 23 48.14 -31.01 -33.41
N GLN A 24 48.40 -32.25 -32.94
CA GLN A 24 47.63 -33.42 -33.36
C GLN A 24 46.15 -33.33 -32.98
N CYS A 25 45.83 -32.79 -31.81
CA CYS A 25 44.45 -32.54 -31.38
C CYS A 25 43.73 -31.57 -32.35
N VAL A 26 44.39 -30.49 -32.75
CA VAL A 26 43.85 -29.54 -33.74
C VAL A 26 43.64 -30.20 -35.10
N ASP A 27 44.65 -30.91 -35.61
CA ASP A 27 44.56 -31.58 -36.91
C ASP A 27 43.43 -32.61 -36.94
N ARG A 28 43.23 -33.33 -35.83
CA ARG A 28 42.15 -34.31 -35.66
C ARG A 28 40.77 -33.66 -35.56
N MET A 29 40.65 -32.58 -34.79
CA MET A 29 39.41 -31.81 -34.67
C MET A 29 38.99 -31.20 -36.01
N ILE A 30 39.94 -30.62 -36.76
CA ILE A 30 39.66 -30.06 -38.09
C ILE A 30 39.32 -31.17 -39.09
N SER A 31 40.02 -32.30 -39.05
CA SER A 31 39.77 -33.42 -39.96
C SER A 31 38.41 -34.09 -39.71
N ALA A 32 37.93 -34.11 -38.45
CA ALA A 32 36.64 -34.72 -38.09
C ALA A 32 35.45 -33.77 -38.28
N PHE A 33 35.61 -32.47 -37.98
CA PHE A 33 34.49 -31.52 -37.89
C PHE A 33 34.57 -30.35 -38.88
N GLY A 34 35.66 -30.19 -39.64
CA GLY A 34 35.82 -29.13 -40.63
C GLY A 34 35.56 -27.74 -40.06
N ASP A 35 34.62 -27.02 -40.66
CA ASP A 35 34.25 -25.64 -40.28
C ASP A 35 33.50 -25.56 -38.94
N GLU A 36 32.92 -26.67 -38.45
CA GLU A 36 32.27 -26.73 -37.15
C GLU A 36 33.26 -26.96 -35.99
N ALA A 37 34.55 -27.20 -36.30
CA ALA A 37 35.57 -27.39 -35.29
C ALA A 37 35.80 -26.14 -34.44
N SER A 38 36.08 -26.34 -33.15
CA SER A 38 36.55 -25.25 -32.29
C SER A 38 37.80 -24.60 -32.86
N SER A 39 37.89 -23.27 -32.79
CA SER A 39 39.06 -22.55 -33.31
C SER A 39 40.36 -23.04 -32.67
N LYS A 40 41.45 -23.02 -33.45
CA LYS A 40 42.79 -23.40 -32.98
C LYS A 40 43.12 -22.76 -31.63
N THR A 41 42.93 -21.45 -31.50
CA THR A 41 43.18 -20.72 -30.24
C THR A 41 42.38 -21.27 -29.06
N THR A 42 41.13 -21.67 -29.27
CA THR A 42 40.28 -22.27 -28.23
C THR A 42 40.81 -23.63 -27.80
N ILE A 43 41.22 -24.47 -28.76
CA ILE A 43 41.79 -25.80 -28.51
C ILE A 43 43.08 -25.67 -27.68
N TYR A 44 44.01 -24.82 -28.11
CA TYR A 44 45.26 -24.58 -27.39
C TYR A 44 45.03 -24.08 -25.95
N ARG A 45 44.12 -23.12 -25.77
CA ARG A 45 43.79 -22.59 -24.44
C ARG A 45 43.25 -23.68 -23.52
N TRP A 46 42.27 -24.46 -23.96
CA TRP A 46 41.67 -25.53 -23.15
C TRP A 46 42.65 -26.67 -22.87
N PHE A 47 43.49 -27.03 -23.84
CA PHE A 47 44.53 -28.02 -23.65
C PHE A 47 45.51 -27.60 -22.54
N ALA A 48 45.95 -26.34 -22.54
CA ALA A 48 46.80 -25.79 -21.49
C ALA A 48 46.10 -25.76 -20.12
N GLU A 49 44.81 -25.41 -20.07
CA GLU A 49 44.02 -25.44 -18.83
C GLU A 49 43.88 -26.86 -18.25
N PHE A 50 43.70 -27.87 -19.10
CA PHE A 50 43.67 -29.26 -18.66
C PHE A 50 45.05 -29.75 -18.18
N GLN A 51 46.15 -29.32 -18.82
CA GLN A 51 47.51 -29.58 -18.32
C GLN A 51 47.77 -28.92 -16.95
N ARG A 52 47.13 -27.79 -16.67
CA ARG A 52 47.16 -27.11 -15.36
C ARG A 52 46.27 -27.78 -14.30
N GLY A 53 45.61 -28.88 -14.62
CA GLY A 53 44.82 -29.67 -13.67
C GLY A 53 43.34 -29.26 -13.57
N ARG A 54 42.80 -28.47 -14.51
CA ARG A 54 41.37 -28.18 -14.55
C ARG A 54 40.57 -29.46 -14.84
N VAL A 55 39.53 -29.74 -14.04
CA VAL A 55 38.68 -30.95 -14.21
C VAL A 55 37.31 -30.64 -14.81
N LYS A 56 36.85 -29.39 -14.70
CA LYS A 56 35.51 -28.98 -15.16
C LYS A 56 35.50 -28.65 -16.65
N LEU A 57 34.53 -29.24 -17.37
CA LEU A 57 34.26 -28.96 -18.78
C LEU A 57 33.38 -27.71 -18.98
N SER A 58 32.60 -27.33 -17.98
CA SER A 58 31.75 -26.13 -18.03
C SER A 58 32.56 -24.83 -17.89
N ASP A 59 31.98 -23.74 -18.37
CA ASP A 59 32.49 -22.39 -18.07
C ASP A 59 32.44 -22.16 -16.56
N ASP A 60 33.49 -21.54 -16.01
CA ASP A 60 33.41 -21.02 -14.65
C ASP A 60 32.29 -19.96 -14.57
N PRO A 61 31.68 -19.78 -13.39
CA PRO A 61 30.73 -18.69 -13.20
C PRO A 61 31.38 -17.38 -13.67
N ARG A 62 30.80 -16.80 -14.72
CA ARG A 62 31.28 -15.51 -15.23
C ARG A 62 31.07 -14.49 -14.13
N GLN A 63 32.16 -13.89 -13.67
CA GLN A 63 32.05 -12.63 -12.94
C GLN A 63 31.57 -11.59 -13.95
N GLY A 64 30.26 -11.35 -13.97
CA GLY A 64 29.68 -10.26 -14.73
C GLY A 64 30.19 -8.92 -14.20
N ARG A 65 29.82 -7.82 -14.88
CA ARG A 65 29.94 -6.48 -14.29
C ARG A 65 29.32 -6.53 -12.89
N PRO A 66 30.05 -6.19 -11.82
CA PRO A 66 29.42 -6.20 -10.51
C PRO A 66 28.23 -5.22 -10.56
N LYS A 67 27.13 -5.55 -9.86
CA LYS A 67 26.04 -4.60 -9.58
C LYS A 67 26.56 -3.55 -8.55
N THR A 68 27.72 -2.95 -8.80
CA THR A 68 28.64 -2.31 -7.83
C THR A 68 28.18 -0.96 -7.28
N ALA A 69 26.89 -0.67 -7.25
CA ALA A 69 26.41 0.57 -6.65
C ALA A 69 25.34 0.36 -5.59
N VAL A 70 24.93 -0.89 -5.38
CA VAL A 70 24.14 -1.28 -4.22
C VAL A 70 25.11 -1.87 -3.20
N THR A 71 25.95 -1.01 -2.62
CA THR A 71 26.75 -1.37 -1.45
C THR A 71 25.83 -1.52 -0.25
N GLN A 72 26.20 -2.37 0.71
CA GLN A 72 25.41 -2.51 1.94
C GLN A 72 25.28 -1.17 2.69
N GLU A 73 26.33 -0.35 2.65
CA GLU A 73 26.33 1.03 3.17
C GLU A 73 25.22 1.90 2.54
N ASN A 74 25.06 1.86 1.22
CA ASN A 74 24.00 2.58 0.52
C ASN A 74 22.61 2.05 0.89
N VAL A 75 22.47 0.73 1.05
CA VAL A 75 21.20 0.10 1.48
C VAL A 75 20.83 0.58 2.89
N ASP A 76 21.79 0.58 3.81
CA ASP A 76 21.58 0.98 5.20
C ASP A 76 21.33 2.50 5.31
N ALA A 77 22.00 3.31 4.50
CA ALA A 77 21.75 4.75 4.42
C ALA A 77 20.33 5.06 3.90
N VAL A 78 19.88 4.39 2.84
CA VAL A 78 18.50 4.54 2.32
C VAL A 78 17.48 4.08 3.36
N ARG A 79 17.73 2.97 4.06
CA ARG A 79 16.87 2.49 5.15
C ARG A 79 16.73 3.55 6.24
N LYS A 80 17.85 4.13 6.68
CA LYS A 80 17.87 5.16 7.72
C LYS A 80 17.07 6.40 7.32
N LEU A 81 17.21 6.87 6.07
CA LEU A 81 16.42 8.01 5.57
C LEU A 81 14.91 7.74 5.62
N ILE A 82 14.48 6.52 5.31
CA ILE A 82 13.05 6.13 5.37
C ILE A 82 12.55 6.02 6.81
N GLU A 83 13.39 5.52 7.71
CA GLU A 83 13.07 5.42 9.15
C GLU A 83 12.95 6.81 9.80
N GLU A 84 13.79 7.77 9.37
CA GLU A 84 13.73 9.18 9.80
C GLU A 84 12.51 9.92 9.21
N ASP A 85 12.31 9.86 7.90
CA ASP A 85 11.11 10.38 7.23
C ASP A 85 10.56 9.42 6.17
N ARG A 86 9.42 8.83 6.49
CA ARG A 86 8.74 7.91 5.59
C ARG A 86 8.14 8.59 4.34
N HIS A 87 8.08 9.92 4.26
CA HIS A 87 7.58 10.63 3.07
C HIS A 87 8.64 10.84 1.98
N VAL A 88 9.92 10.57 2.30
CA VAL A 88 11.06 10.85 1.44
C VAL A 88 10.83 10.44 -0.02
N THR A 89 11.16 11.35 -0.92
CA THR A 89 11.01 11.19 -2.36
C THR A 89 12.27 10.60 -2.95
N TYR A 90 12.12 9.97 -4.13
CA TYR A 90 13.26 9.48 -4.90
C TYR A 90 14.33 10.55 -5.16
N ARG A 91 13.90 11.82 -5.39
CA ARG A 91 14.81 12.95 -5.64
C ARG A 91 15.59 13.36 -4.38
N GLU A 92 14.95 13.36 -3.22
CA GLU A 92 15.62 13.65 -1.95
C GLU A 92 16.64 12.57 -1.60
N ILE A 93 16.31 11.28 -1.81
CA ILE A 93 17.27 10.19 -1.63
C ILE A 93 18.46 10.37 -2.57
N GLN A 94 18.19 10.65 -3.85
CA GLN A 94 19.25 10.90 -4.84
C GLN A 94 20.13 12.09 -4.45
N ALA A 95 19.55 13.22 -4.05
CA ALA A 95 20.29 14.40 -3.67
C ALA A 95 21.13 14.20 -2.40
N THR A 96 20.67 13.33 -1.49
CA THR A 96 21.35 13.09 -0.20
C THR A 96 22.50 12.10 -0.34
N LEU A 97 22.31 11.04 -1.13
CA LEU A 97 23.28 9.92 -1.22
C LEU A 97 24.07 9.91 -2.54
N ASP A 98 23.75 10.80 -3.48
CA ASP A 98 24.32 10.84 -4.84
C ASP A 98 24.24 9.50 -5.60
N ILE A 99 23.14 8.76 -5.36
CA ILE A 99 22.89 7.45 -5.97
C ILE A 99 22.01 7.64 -7.21
N GLY A 100 22.28 6.88 -8.28
CA GLY A 100 21.46 6.90 -9.48
C GLY A 100 20.03 6.38 -9.23
N MET A 101 19.04 6.96 -9.91
CA MET A 101 17.62 6.60 -9.74
C MET A 101 17.32 5.10 -9.90
N SER A 102 17.96 4.43 -10.85
CA SER A 102 17.79 2.99 -11.08
C SER A 102 18.27 2.15 -9.89
N GLN A 103 19.34 2.58 -9.22
CA GLN A 103 19.89 1.90 -8.05
C GLN A 103 18.99 2.12 -6.83
N ILE A 104 18.47 3.33 -6.64
CA ILE A 104 17.48 3.61 -5.59
C ILE A 104 16.27 2.70 -5.74
N GLN A 105 15.77 2.51 -6.97
CA GLN A 105 14.64 1.61 -7.23
C GLN A 105 14.96 0.15 -6.87
N ILE A 106 16.16 -0.34 -7.19
CA ILE A 106 16.63 -1.68 -6.81
C ILE A 106 16.74 -1.78 -5.29
N ILE A 107 17.32 -0.79 -4.61
CA ILE A 107 17.47 -0.79 -3.14
C ILE A 107 16.10 -0.83 -2.47
N LEU A 108 15.18 0.03 -2.88
CA LEU A 108 13.86 0.12 -2.25
C LEU A 108 13.05 -1.17 -2.45
N HIS A 109 13.03 -1.73 -3.66
CA HIS A 109 12.13 -2.84 -3.98
C HIS A 109 12.77 -4.23 -3.87
N GLU A 110 14.03 -4.40 -4.26
CA GLU A 110 14.70 -5.71 -4.21
C GLU A 110 15.41 -5.95 -2.88
N GLN A 111 16.05 -4.92 -2.29
CA GLN A 111 16.82 -5.09 -1.05
C GLN A 111 15.99 -4.84 0.21
N LEU A 112 15.21 -3.75 0.24
CA LEU A 112 14.42 -3.34 1.40
C LEU A 112 12.98 -3.85 1.35
N GLY A 113 12.46 -4.23 0.17
CA GLY A 113 11.09 -4.71 0.00
C GLY A 113 10.00 -3.66 0.34
N VAL A 114 10.34 -2.37 0.38
CA VAL A 114 9.40 -1.32 0.78
C VAL A 114 8.42 -0.97 -0.34
N LYS A 115 7.21 -0.58 0.07
CA LYS A 115 6.13 -0.17 -0.82
C LYS A 115 5.65 1.22 -0.44
N LYS A 116 5.45 2.10 -1.43
CA LYS A 116 4.93 3.45 -1.20
C LYS A 116 3.39 3.41 -1.21
N LEU A 117 2.80 3.47 -0.03
CA LEU A 117 1.35 3.35 0.18
C LEU A 117 0.72 4.70 0.56
N PHE A 118 -0.58 4.83 0.29
CA PHE A 118 -1.35 5.97 0.77
C PHE A 118 -1.77 5.75 2.22
N SER A 119 -1.65 6.79 3.03
CA SER A 119 -2.17 6.75 4.39
C SER A 119 -3.70 6.67 4.38
N ARG A 120 -4.27 5.81 5.22
CA ARG A 120 -5.72 5.73 5.42
C ARG A 120 -6.17 6.88 6.31
N TRP A 121 -7.13 7.66 5.84
CA TRP A 121 -7.75 8.70 6.64
C TRP A 121 -8.60 8.09 7.76
N ILE A 122 -8.36 8.51 9.00
CA ILE A 122 -9.17 8.18 10.16
C ILE A 122 -9.74 9.49 10.74
N PRO A 123 -11.04 9.54 11.06
CA PRO A 123 -11.66 10.75 11.63
C PRO A 123 -10.95 11.23 12.90
N HIS A 124 -10.68 10.32 13.85
CA HIS A 124 -10.05 10.62 15.14
C HIS A 124 -9.17 9.47 15.61
N SER A 125 -8.10 9.81 16.35
CA SER A 125 -7.39 8.81 17.16
C SER A 125 -8.22 8.53 18.41
N LEU A 126 -8.56 7.26 18.63
CA LEU A 126 -9.39 6.85 19.76
C LEU A 126 -8.51 6.28 20.88
N TYR A 127 -8.85 6.60 22.13
CA TYR A 127 -8.28 5.97 23.31
C TYR A 127 -8.80 4.52 23.46
N GLU A 128 -8.05 3.66 24.17
CA GLU A 128 -8.44 2.25 24.34
C GLU A 128 -9.83 2.09 24.97
N GLU A 129 -10.18 2.93 25.95
CA GLU A 129 -11.51 2.96 26.55
C GLU A 129 -12.60 3.29 25.53
N GLN A 130 -12.36 4.25 24.64
CA GLN A 130 -13.29 4.60 23.56
C GLN A 130 -13.44 3.45 22.56
N LYS A 131 -12.37 2.71 22.27
CA LYS A 131 -12.42 1.52 21.41
C LYS A 131 -13.26 0.42 22.08
N ALA A 132 -13.01 0.14 23.36
CA ALA A 132 -13.75 -0.87 24.12
C ALA A 132 -15.24 -0.52 24.22
N ALA A 133 -15.58 0.75 24.49
CA ALA A 133 -16.95 1.22 24.53
C ALA A 133 -17.65 1.05 23.18
N ARG A 134 -16.96 1.37 22.07
CA ARG A 134 -17.51 1.16 20.71
C ARG A 134 -17.78 -0.31 20.41
N VAL A 135 -16.84 -1.21 20.75
CA VAL A 135 -17.03 -2.66 20.56
C VAL A 135 -18.23 -3.14 21.37
N THR A 136 -18.32 -2.73 22.64
CA THR A 136 -19.43 -3.08 23.54
C THR A 136 -20.78 -2.66 22.96
N TRP A 137 -20.88 -1.42 22.46
CA TRP A 137 -22.10 -0.93 21.80
C TRP A 137 -22.42 -1.71 20.52
N CYS A 138 -21.43 -2.07 19.70
CA CYS A 138 -21.64 -2.87 18.50
C CYS A 138 -22.17 -4.27 18.83
N VAL A 139 -21.57 -4.96 19.82
CA VAL A 139 -22.02 -6.29 20.27
C VAL A 139 -23.46 -6.24 20.76
N ARG A 140 -23.77 -5.28 21.65
CA ARG A 140 -25.14 -5.08 22.15
C ARG A 140 -26.13 -4.78 21.03
N THR A 141 -25.74 -3.98 20.04
CA THR A 141 -26.59 -3.67 18.89
C THR A 141 -26.85 -4.92 18.04
N LEU A 142 -25.84 -5.76 17.83
CA LEU A 142 -25.99 -7.04 17.13
C LEU A 142 -26.97 -7.96 17.86
N GLU A 143 -26.91 -8.04 19.19
CA GLU A 143 -27.86 -8.83 19.99
C GLU A 143 -29.30 -8.32 19.85
N ILE A 144 -29.51 -7.00 19.97
CA ILE A 144 -30.83 -6.36 19.84
C ILE A 144 -31.48 -6.68 18.48
N PHE A 145 -30.68 -6.73 17.41
CA PHE A 145 -31.17 -7.00 16.06
C PHE A 145 -31.03 -8.47 15.63
N HIS A 146 -30.78 -9.38 16.58
CA HIS A 146 -30.59 -10.81 16.32
C HIS A 146 -29.61 -11.08 15.15
N ALA A 147 -28.43 -10.47 15.21
CA ALA A 147 -27.41 -10.52 14.15
C ALA A 147 -27.90 -10.12 12.75
N GLY A 148 -28.97 -9.31 12.67
CA GLY A 148 -29.57 -8.84 11.41
C GLY A 148 -30.80 -9.65 10.96
N SER A 149 -31.20 -10.70 11.68
CA SER A 149 -32.42 -11.47 11.38
C SER A 149 -33.71 -10.76 11.80
N SER A 150 -33.61 -9.71 12.63
CA SER A 150 -34.77 -8.96 13.09
C SER A 150 -35.23 -7.90 12.09
N ASN A 151 -36.52 -7.93 11.72
CA ASN A 151 -37.17 -6.88 10.95
C ASN A 151 -37.22 -5.52 11.68
N ALA A 152 -36.89 -5.47 12.98
CA ALA A 152 -36.82 -4.21 13.73
C ALA A 152 -35.78 -3.22 13.15
N ILE A 153 -34.81 -3.70 12.37
CA ILE A 153 -33.83 -2.84 11.70
C ILE A 153 -34.49 -1.84 10.73
N TYR A 154 -35.63 -2.20 10.13
CA TYR A 154 -36.38 -1.33 9.22
C TYR A 154 -37.06 -0.15 9.92
N ASN A 155 -37.18 -0.20 11.25
CA ASN A 155 -37.76 0.87 12.05
C ASN A 155 -36.73 1.93 12.49
N ILE A 156 -35.47 1.78 12.11
CA ILE A 156 -34.40 2.72 12.45
C ILE A 156 -34.50 3.95 11.54
N VAL A 157 -34.61 5.11 12.17
CA VAL A 157 -34.55 6.41 11.51
C VAL A 157 -33.26 7.11 11.92
N SER A 158 -32.38 7.38 10.96
CA SER A 158 -31.10 8.06 11.19
C SER A 158 -31.07 9.45 10.54
N GLY A 159 -30.41 10.39 11.21
CA GLY A 159 -30.10 11.72 10.69
C GLY A 159 -28.69 12.12 11.08
N ASP A 160 -28.04 12.90 10.22
CA ASP A 160 -26.71 13.44 10.49
C ASP A 160 -26.59 14.86 9.91
N GLU A 161 -25.69 15.65 10.50
CA GLU A 161 -25.37 17.00 10.05
C GLU A 161 -24.01 16.98 9.35
N SER A 162 -23.97 17.45 8.10
CA SER A 162 -22.73 17.52 7.32
C SER A 162 -22.41 18.96 6.97
N TRP A 163 -21.18 19.37 7.26
CA TRP A 163 -20.64 20.65 6.81
C TRP A 163 -19.91 20.45 5.47
N ILE A 164 -20.19 21.31 4.50
CA ILE A 164 -19.41 21.38 3.25
C ILE A 164 -18.38 22.48 3.43
N TYR A 165 -17.10 22.09 3.36
CA TYR A 165 -15.98 23.01 3.42
C TYR A 165 -15.49 23.32 2.00
N ALA A 166 -15.24 24.60 1.71
CA ALA A 166 -14.36 24.96 0.60
C ALA A 166 -12.92 24.71 1.07
N TYR A 167 -12.27 23.69 0.52
CA TYR A 167 -10.93 23.27 0.89
C TYR A 167 -10.15 22.89 -0.37
N GLU A 168 -8.85 23.18 -0.38
CA GLU A 168 -7.88 22.52 -1.24
C GLU A 168 -7.27 21.34 -0.45
N PRO A 169 -7.80 20.12 -0.62
CA PRO A 169 -7.19 18.96 -0.01
C PRO A 169 -5.77 18.77 -0.46
N GLU A 170 -4.89 18.53 0.53
CA GLU A 170 -3.65 17.82 0.25
C GLU A 170 -3.98 16.64 -0.65
N THR A 171 -3.31 16.61 -1.80
CA THR A 171 -3.64 15.63 -2.82
C THR A 171 -3.35 14.24 -2.27
N LYS A 172 -4.09 13.23 -2.73
CA LYS A 172 -3.84 11.83 -2.36
C LYS A 172 -2.35 11.47 -2.52
N ASN A 173 -1.67 12.05 -3.52
CA ASN A 173 -0.24 11.86 -3.76
C ASN A 173 0.68 12.38 -2.65
N GLN A 174 0.32 13.45 -1.95
CA GLN A 174 1.11 13.98 -0.82
C GLN A 174 1.02 13.09 0.42
N SER A 175 -0.02 12.26 0.53
CA SER A 175 -0.20 11.31 1.64
C SER A 175 0.58 9.98 1.49
N ARG A 176 1.50 9.92 0.52
CA ARG A 176 2.26 8.71 0.18
C ARG A 176 3.45 8.53 1.10
N VAL A 177 3.51 7.36 1.72
CA VAL A 177 4.47 7.00 2.77
C VAL A 177 5.11 5.66 2.40
N TRP A 178 6.42 5.51 2.64
CA TRP A 178 7.12 4.23 2.52
C TRP A 178 6.78 3.32 3.70
N VAL A 179 6.44 2.07 3.40
CA VAL A 179 6.00 1.08 4.38
C VAL A 179 6.79 -0.21 4.15
N PHE A 180 7.33 -0.78 5.21
CA PHE A 180 8.01 -2.08 5.17
C PHE A 180 7.00 -3.23 5.09
N GLU A 181 7.41 -4.41 4.61
CA GLU A 181 6.50 -5.49 4.23
C GLU A 181 5.57 -5.97 5.37
N ASN A 182 6.04 -5.93 6.62
CA ASN A 182 5.28 -6.37 7.80
C ASN A 182 4.54 -5.26 8.54
N GLU A 183 4.57 -4.02 8.03
CA GLU A 183 3.94 -2.89 8.71
C GLU A 183 2.47 -2.70 8.30
N LEU A 184 1.66 -2.29 9.26
CA LEU A 184 0.28 -1.90 8.99
C LEU A 184 0.24 -0.64 8.12
N LYS A 185 -0.81 -0.52 7.31
CA LYS A 185 -1.02 0.69 6.50
C LYS A 185 -1.05 1.93 7.39
N PRO A 186 -0.26 2.96 7.08
CA PRO A 186 -0.20 4.17 7.90
C PRO A 186 -1.56 4.85 7.94
N THR A 187 -1.87 5.46 9.07
CA THR A 187 -3.14 6.15 9.29
C THR A 187 -2.90 7.63 9.53
N LYS A 188 -3.68 8.48 8.87
CA LYS A 188 -3.60 9.94 9.03
C LYS A 188 -4.87 10.46 9.69
N ILE A 189 -4.69 11.28 10.72
CA ILE A 189 -5.79 11.98 11.41
C ILE A 189 -6.11 13.27 10.64
N VAL A 190 -7.39 13.58 10.46
CA VAL A 190 -7.84 14.84 9.85
C VAL A 190 -7.52 16.02 10.81
N ARG A 191 -6.81 17.07 10.35
CA ARG A 191 -6.59 18.33 11.11
C ARG A 191 -7.28 19.55 10.45
N SER A 192 -7.26 20.68 11.18
CA SER A 192 -8.32 21.70 11.36
C SER A 192 -8.72 22.63 10.19
N ARG A 193 -10.01 23.02 10.24
CA ARG A 193 -10.81 23.98 9.43
C ARG A 193 -10.20 25.41 9.51
N SER A 194 -10.22 26.36 8.54
CA SER A 194 -11.34 26.94 7.73
C SER A 194 -10.92 28.15 6.83
N VAL A 195 -11.78 28.59 5.88
CA VAL A 195 -12.01 30.04 5.53
C VAL A 195 -13.52 30.39 5.37
N ALA A 196 -14.39 29.45 4.97
CA ALA A 196 -15.86 29.67 4.88
C ALA A 196 -16.67 28.38 5.13
N LYS A 197 -17.94 28.51 5.59
CA LYS A 197 -18.84 27.37 5.90
C LYS A 197 -20.27 27.59 5.39
N LYS A 198 -20.93 26.53 4.90
CA LYS A 198 -22.38 26.48 4.60
C LYS A 198 -23.01 25.26 5.27
N TRP A 199 -24.19 25.45 5.85
CA TRP A 199 -24.88 24.46 6.69
C TRP A 199 -25.86 23.60 5.87
N TRP A 200 -25.94 22.30 6.18
CA TRP A 200 -26.83 21.37 5.46
C TRP A 200 -27.32 20.18 6.33
N PRO A 201 -28.63 20.07 6.62
CA PRO A 201 -29.23 18.94 7.32
C PRO A 201 -29.61 17.82 6.32
N ARG A 202 -29.29 16.57 6.66
CA ARG A 202 -29.64 15.40 5.84
C ARG A 202 -30.40 14.35 6.65
N LEU A 203 -31.55 13.91 6.13
CA LEU A 203 -32.37 12.86 6.71
C LEU A 203 -32.71 11.81 5.65
N SER A 204 -32.64 10.52 6.02
CA SER A 204 -32.97 9.42 5.12
C SER A 204 -33.71 8.28 5.84
N PRO A 205 -35.03 8.15 5.63
CA PRO A 205 -35.71 6.87 5.83
C PRO A 205 -35.40 5.94 4.64
N LYS A 206 -35.07 4.66 4.89
CA LYS A 206 -35.05 3.65 3.82
C LYS A 206 -36.43 2.97 3.71
N PRO A 207 -36.93 2.65 2.49
CA PRO A 207 -36.35 2.91 1.17
C PRO A 207 -37.02 4.11 0.45
N ALA A 208 -36.18 4.89 -0.25
CA ALA A 208 -36.52 5.76 -1.39
C ALA A 208 -37.01 7.22 -1.19
N MET A 209 -36.87 7.89 -0.04
CA MET A 209 -37.07 9.36 -0.02
C MET A 209 -36.01 10.10 0.81
N LEU A 210 -34.90 10.44 0.16
CA LEU A 210 -33.97 11.46 0.66
C LEU A 210 -34.69 12.81 0.65
N ARG A 211 -35.23 13.26 1.80
CA ARG A 211 -35.71 14.64 1.94
C ARG A 211 -34.54 15.51 2.39
N LEU A 212 -34.08 16.31 1.43
CA LEU A 212 -32.97 17.23 1.60
C LEU A 212 -33.56 18.60 1.96
N PHE A 213 -33.38 19.04 3.21
CA PHE A 213 -33.85 20.36 3.63
C PHE A 213 -32.71 21.36 3.48
N LEU A 214 -32.97 22.47 2.80
CA LEU A 214 -32.06 23.59 2.66
C LEU A 214 -32.62 24.73 3.52
N LEU A 215 -32.03 25.01 4.68
CA LEU A 215 -32.31 26.32 5.31
C LEU A 215 -31.50 27.36 4.55
N ARG A 216 -32.23 28.22 3.83
CA ARG A 216 -31.68 29.47 3.33
C ARG A 216 -31.76 30.47 4.47
N ASP A 217 -30.65 31.15 4.63
CA ASP A 217 -30.48 32.41 5.32
C ASP A 217 -30.38 32.39 6.84
N LYS A 218 -29.47 33.28 7.25
CA LYS A 218 -28.85 33.39 8.55
C LYS A 218 -29.84 33.96 9.55
N GLU A 219 -30.36 33.13 10.45
CA GLU A 219 -30.73 33.61 11.77
C GLU A 219 -29.98 32.80 12.82
N ARG A 220 -28.91 33.40 13.35
CA ARG A 220 -28.32 32.97 14.61
C ARG A 220 -29.33 33.30 15.70
N LEU A 221 -30.03 32.28 16.20
CA LEU A 221 -30.60 32.32 17.54
C LEU A 221 -30.14 31.05 18.28
N MET A 222 -28.86 31.03 18.67
CA MET A 222 -28.49 30.31 19.89
C MET A 222 -28.69 31.29 21.05
N GLN A 223 -29.91 31.35 21.56
CA GLN A 223 -30.14 31.71 22.96
C GLN A 223 -30.60 30.42 23.64
N ASN A 224 -29.87 30.02 24.69
CA ASN A 224 -30.28 29.01 25.66
C ASN A 224 -30.46 27.57 25.15
N GLY A 225 -29.42 26.97 24.57
CA GLY A 225 -29.26 25.50 24.63
C GLY A 225 -30.34 24.64 23.98
N MET A 226 -31.18 25.17 23.07
CA MET A 226 -32.15 24.39 22.31
C MET A 226 -32.02 24.64 20.81
N LEU A 227 -31.34 23.71 20.13
CA LEU A 227 -31.53 23.48 18.71
C LEU A 227 -32.40 22.22 18.53
N THR A 228 -33.52 22.13 19.27
CA THR A 228 -34.30 20.90 19.41
C THR A 228 -35.77 20.97 18.99
N PHE A 229 -36.36 22.11 18.66
CA PHE A 229 -37.83 22.15 18.52
C PHE A 229 -38.44 22.49 17.16
N VAL A 230 -37.69 23.07 16.20
CA VAL A 230 -38.30 23.41 14.89
C VAL A 230 -38.23 22.24 13.89
N CYS A 231 -37.15 21.44 13.90
CA CYS A 231 -37.08 20.25 13.03
C CYS A 231 -37.88 19.06 13.58
N HIS A 232 -38.03 18.89 14.89
CA HIS A 232 -38.61 17.68 15.48
C HIS A 232 -40.12 17.54 15.19
N ARG A 233 -40.92 18.60 15.32
CA ARG A 233 -42.38 18.54 15.10
C ARG A 233 -42.72 18.35 13.62
N SER A 234 -42.08 19.13 12.75
CA SER A 234 -42.23 19.07 11.29
C SER A 234 -41.82 17.72 10.72
N PHE A 235 -40.72 17.17 11.25
CA PHE A 235 -40.21 15.84 10.90
C PHE A 235 -41.12 14.71 11.41
N LEU A 236 -41.46 14.70 12.70
CA LEU A 236 -42.37 13.69 13.25
C LEU A 236 -43.72 13.72 12.53
N ASN A 237 -44.23 14.92 12.19
CA ASN A 237 -45.45 15.05 11.41
C ASN A 237 -45.26 14.55 9.96
N SER A 238 -44.10 14.77 9.34
CA SER A 238 -43.80 14.23 8.01
C SER A 238 -43.68 12.70 8.03
N VAL A 239 -43.01 12.13 9.02
CA VAL A 239 -42.86 10.68 9.20
C VAL A 239 -44.21 10.03 9.51
N LYS A 240 -45.02 10.64 10.38
CA LYS A 240 -46.40 10.21 10.67
C LYS A 240 -47.33 10.29 9.46
N ARG A 241 -47.09 11.24 8.53
CA ARG A 241 -47.85 11.34 7.27
C ARG A 241 -47.45 10.29 6.24
N THR A 242 -46.23 9.76 6.29
CA THR A 242 -45.72 8.76 5.34
C THR A 242 -45.77 7.32 5.87
N ALA A 243 -45.80 7.12 7.18
CA ALA A 243 -45.94 5.80 7.80
C ALA A 243 -47.42 5.42 7.85
N THR A 244 -47.86 4.52 6.96
CA THR A 244 -49.14 3.84 7.09
C THR A 244 -49.16 3.06 8.39
N ALA A 245 -50.29 3.09 9.09
CA ALA A 245 -50.49 2.59 10.45
C ALA A 245 -50.18 1.09 10.59
N ALA A 246 -48.92 0.75 10.86
CA ALA A 246 -48.52 -0.54 11.41
C ALA A 246 -47.18 -0.38 12.14
N SER A 247 -47.09 -0.94 13.35
CA SER A 247 -45.90 -1.03 14.20
C SER A 247 -45.48 0.24 14.96
N SER A 248 -46.11 0.38 16.13
CA SER A 248 -45.62 1.08 17.31
C SER A 248 -44.21 0.64 17.71
N SER A 249 -43.18 1.43 17.33
CA SER A 249 -41.95 1.75 18.09
C SER A 249 -40.89 2.32 17.14
N ILE A 250 -40.82 3.65 17.02
CA ILE A 250 -39.73 4.33 16.32
C ILE A 250 -38.55 4.40 17.31
N THR A 251 -37.52 3.58 17.09
CA THR A 251 -36.28 3.69 17.87
C THR A 251 -35.40 4.74 17.22
N THR A 252 -35.29 5.89 17.86
CA THR A 252 -34.45 6.99 17.39
C THR A 252 -33.04 6.77 17.95
N MET A 253 -32.09 6.34 17.12
CA MET A 253 -30.71 6.17 17.56
C MET A 253 -29.99 7.52 17.51
N ARG A 254 -29.90 8.19 18.66
CA ARG A 254 -29.16 9.45 18.81
C ARG A 254 -27.72 9.09 19.12
N VAL A 255 -26.79 9.33 18.19
CA VAL A 255 -25.38 9.43 18.55
C VAL A 255 -25.23 10.76 19.28
N LEU A 256 -25.40 10.73 20.60
CA LEU A 256 -25.16 11.89 21.45
C LEU A 256 -23.66 12.20 21.40
N THR A 257 -23.29 13.26 20.68
CA THR A 257 -22.08 14.00 21.05
C THR A 257 -22.35 14.64 22.41
N PRO A 258 -21.50 14.41 23.44
CA PRO A 258 -21.66 15.10 24.70
C PRO A 258 -21.23 16.55 24.49
N HIS A 259 -22.19 17.45 24.28
CA HIS A 259 -22.01 18.84 24.65
C HIS A 259 -22.31 18.96 26.14
N THR A 260 -21.42 18.39 26.96
CA THR A 260 -21.35 18.75 28.38
C THR A 260 -20.64 20.11 28.45
N GLU A 261 -21.42 21.13 28.80
CA GLU A 261 -20.92 22.39 29.33
C GLU A 261 -19.96 22.10 30.49
N GLN A 262 -18.65 22.20 30.26
CA GLN A 262 -17.73 22.55 31.33
C GLN A 262 -17.73 24.07 31.44
N LYS A 263 -18.58 24.58 32.32
CA LYS A 263 -18.37 25.88 32.97
C LYS A 263 -17.36 25.67 34.09
N SER A 264 -16.16 26.18 33.93
CA SER A 264 -15.27 26.58 35.02
C SER A 264 -14.14 27.43 34.43
N PHE A 265 -13.93 28.58 35.06
CA PHE A 265 -13.03 29.72 34.79
C PHE A 265 -11.80 29.50 33.91
#